data_AF-A0A0M9YEH6-F1
#
_entry.id   AF-A0A0M9YEH6-F1
#
_cell.length_a   1.000
_cell.length_b   1.000
_cell.length_c   1.000
_cell.angle_alpha   90.00
_cell.angle_beta   90.00
_cell.angle_gamma   90.00
#
_symmetry.space_group_name_H-M   'P 1'
#
loop_
_entity.id
_entity.type
_entity.pdbx_description
1 polymer ?
#
loop_
_entity_poly.entity_id
_entity_poly.type
_entity_poly.pdbx_seq_one_letter_code
_entity_poly.pdbx_strand_id
1 'polypeptide(L)'
;IGAALGAAFGGALGVTTTSGPGVALKSETIGLAVSLELPLLIVDIQRGGPSTGLPTKTEQADLLQAMYGRNGEAPVPIVAP
;
A
#
# COMPACT_ATOMS: atom_id res chain seq x y z
N ILE A 1 4.70 7.77 -1.47
CA ILE A 1 4.45 6.79 -2.55
C ILE A 1 4.77 7.35 -3.94
N GLY A 2 4.35 8.58 -4.29
CA GLY A 2 4.65 9.18 -5.60
C GLY A 2 6.14 9.17 -5.98
N ALA A 3 7.05 9.47 -5.04
CA ALA A 3 8.49 9.36 -5.29
C ALA A 3 8.96 7.92 -5.58
N ALA A 4 8.40 6.91 -4.90
CA ALA A 4 8.72 5.51 -5.15
C ALA A 4 8.18 5.06 -6.53
N LEU A 5 6.98 5.52 -6.91
CA LEU A 5 6.44 5.29 -8.25
C LEU A 5 7.28 5.97 -9.34
N GLY A 6 7.75 7.19 -9.09
CA GLY A 6 8.68 7.89 -9.99
C GLY A 6 10.00 7.16 -10.15
N ALA A 7 10.54 6.58 -9.06
CA ALA A 7 11.72 5.71 -9.14
C ALA A 7 11.46 4.45 -9.98
N ALA A 8 10.28 3.84 -9.85
CA ALA A 8 9.84 2.71 -10.67
C ALA A 8 9.78 3.07 -12.16
N PHE A 9 9.21 4.24 -12.47
CA PHE A 9 9.18 4.77 -13.83
C PHE A 9 10.59 5.02 -14.39
N GLY A 10 11.53 5.42 -13.54
CA GLY A 10 12.95 5.59 -13.89
C GLY A 10 13.75 4.28 -14.01
N GLY A 11 13.12 3.11 -13.84
CA GLY A 11 13.75 1.80 -13.98
C GLY A 11 14.38 1.22 -12.70
N ALA A 12 14.25 1.90 -11.55
CA ALA A 12 14.65 1.36 -10.26
C ALA A 12 13.50 0.58 -9.59
N LEU A 13 13.78 -0.23 -8.57
CA LEU A 13 12.70 -0.83 -7.76
C LEU A 13 12.15 0.21 -6.78
N GLY A 14 10.91 0.67 -7.00
CA GLY A 14 10.22 1.58 -6.08
C GLY A 14 9.79 0.86 -4.79
N VAL A 15 10.19 1.38 -3.63
CA VAL A 15 9.80 0.82 -2.31
C VAL A 15 9.25 1.90 -1.40
N THR A 16 8.18 1.62 -0.66
CA THR A 16 7.67 2.50 0.40
C THR A 16 7.13 1.69 1.56
N THR A 17 7.27 2.22 2.78
CA THR A 17 6.73 1.63 4.00
C THR A 17 5.64 2.51 4.58
N THR A 18 4.62 1.92 5.20
CA THR A 18 3.47 2.63 5.78
C THR A 18 2.73 1.73 6.78
N SER A 19 1.65 2.23 7.38
CA SER A 19 0.63 1.43 8.09
C SER A 19 -0.78 1.78 7.58
N GLY A 20 -1.84 1.10 8.03
CA GLY A 20 -3.24 1.26 7.62
C GLY A 20 -3.72 2.65 7.18
N PRO A 21 -3.61 3.72 8.00
CA PRO A 21 -4.03 5.08 7.59
C PRO A 21 -3.25 5.61 6.40
N GLY A 22 -1.95 5.31 6.37
CA GLY A 22 -1.11 5.69 5.24
C GLY A 22 -1.32 4.82 4.01
N VAL A 23 -1.78 3.56 4.14
CA VAL A 23 -2.24 2.74 3.00
C VAL A 23 -3.48 3.38 2.38
N ALA A 24 -4.44 3.82 3.21
CA ALA A 24 -5.68 4.44 2.75
C ALA A 24 -5.42 5.68 1.88
N LEU A 25 -4.48 6.54 2.31
CA LEU A 25 -4.07 7.72 1.53
C LEU A 25 -3.29 7.38 0.25
N LYS A 26 -2.71 6.19 0.19
CA LYS A 26 -1.87 5.76 -0.95
C LYS A 26 -2.66 5.00 -2.01
N SER A 27 -3.88 4.54 -1.71
CA SER A 27 -4.70 3.68 -2.58
C SER A 27 -4.78 4.15 -4.03
N GLU A 28 -4.95 5.46 -4.25
CA GLU A 28 -5.02 6.04 -5.60
C GLU A 28 -3.71 5.85 -6.38
N THR A 29 -2.56 6.13 -5.76
CA THR A 29 -1.25 5.93 -6.40
C THR A 29 -0.93 4.45 -6.61
N ILE A 30 -1.42 3.55 -5.75
CA ILE A 30 -1.30 2.10 -5.96
C ILE A 30 -2.11 1.69 -7.20
N GLY A 31 -3.34 2.20 -7.34
CA GLY A 31 -4.15 2.00 -8.54
C GLY A 31 -3.43 2.49 -9.80
N LEU A 32 -2.80 3.68 -9.74
CA LEU A 32 -1.99 4.20 -10.85
C LEU A 32 -0.81 3.27 -11.19
N ALA A 33 -0.12 2.70 -10.20
CA ALA A 33 0.96 1.76 -10.44
C ALA A 33 0.48 0.49 -11.18
N VAL A 34 -0.72 0.00 -10.84
CA VAL A 34 -1.35 -1.12 -11.56
C VAL A 34 -1.68 -0.74 -13.00
N SER A 35 -2.30 0.43 -13.22
CA SER A 35 -2.66 0.89 -14.57
C SER A 35 -1.45 1.17 -15.48
N LEU A 36 -0.30 1.51 -14.90
CA LEU A 36 0.95 1.75 -15.62
C LEU A 36 1.86 0.51 -15.69
N GLU A 37 1.46 -0.62 -15.10
CA GLU A 37 2.26 -1.85 -15.00
C GLU A 37 3.65 -1.63 -14.37
N LEU A 38 3.75 -0.71 -13.41
CA LEU A 38 5.02 -0.34 -12.78
C LEU A 38 5.35 -1.19 -11.55
N PRO A 39 6.62 -1.61 -11.37
CA PRO A 39 7.04 -2.39 -10.20
C PRO A 39 7.09 -1.49 -8.96
N LEU A 40 6.21 -1.74 -8.00
CA LEU A 40 6.14 -1.00 -6.74
C LEU A 40 5.94 -1.95 -5.56
N LEU A 41 6.86 -1.89 -4.58
CA LEU A 41 6.76 -2.64 -3.33
C LEU A 41 6.25 -1.73 -2.21
N ILE A 42 5.20 -2.18 -1.52
CA ILE A 42 4.61 -1.48 -0.40
C ILE A 42 4.66 -2.41 0.80
N VAL A 43 5.33 -1.97 1.86
CA VAL A 43 5.38 -2.70 3.13
C VAL A 43 4.38 -2.06 4.09
N ASP A 44 3.30 -2.80 4.36
CA ASP A 44 2.29 -2.41 5.34
C ASP A 44 2.62 -3.00 6.71
N ILE A 45 3.15 -2.16 7.61
CA ILE A 45 3.41 -2.51 9.00
C ILE A 45 2.11 -2.31 9.77
N GLN A 46 1.31 -3.39 9.83
CA GLN A 46 -0.02 -3.33 10.42
C GLN A 46 0.04 -3.02 11.91
N ARG A 47 -0.82 -2.10 12.33
CA ARG A 47 -0.97 -1.61 13.71
C ARG A 47 -2.46 -1.51 14.04
N GLY A 48 -2.79 -1.37 15.32
CA GLY A 48 -4.18 -1.28 15.77
C GLY A 48 -4.93 -0.13 15.11
N GLY A 49 -6.10 -0.43 14.53
CA GLY A 49 -7.01 0.52 13.89
C GLY A 49 -8.30 0.76 14.68
N PRO A 50 -9.34 1.41 14.09
CA PRO A 50 -9.34 2.17 12.85
C PRO A 50 -8.80 3.60 13.03
N SER A 51 -8.63 4.34 11.93
CA SER A 51 -8.09 5.72 11.94
C SER A 51 -6.74 5.77 12.66
N THR A 52 -6.51 6.68 13.61
CA THR A 52 -5.28 6.71 14.41
C THR A 52 -5.04 5.37 15.13
N GLY A 53 -6.12 4.75 15.63
CA GLY A 53 -6.14 3.49 16.34
C GLY A 53 -5.17 3.46 17.53
N LEU A 54 -4.36 2.40 17.62
CA LEU A 54 -3.35 2.17 18.64
C LEU A 54 -1.96 2.10 17.99
N PRO A 55 -1.26 3.24 17.80
CA PRO A 55 -0.03 3.29 17.01
C PRO A 55 1.09 2.34 17.44
N THR A 56 1.09 1.93 18.71
CA THR A 56 2.11 1.08 19.33
C THR A 56 1.62 -0.34 19.59
N LYS A 57 0.42 -0.71 19.14
CA LYS A 57 -0.12 -2.07 19.27
C LYS A 57 -0.26 -2.68 17.89
N THR A 58 0.01 -3.97 17.80
CA THR A 58 -0.10 -4.75 16.57
C THR A 58 -1.53 -5.26 16.41
N GLU A 59 -2.01 -5.29 15.19
CA GLU A 59 -3.28 -5.90 14.80
C GLU A 59 -3.15 -6.38 13.35
N GLN A 60 -3.93 -7.38 12.92
CA GLN A 60 -3.94 -7.91 11.55
C GLN A 60 -5.24 -7.55 10.81
N ALA A 61 -5.67 -6.30 10.93
CA ALA A 61 -6.98 -5.85 10.43
C ALA A 61 -6.96 -5.26 9.01
N ASP A 62 -5.78 -5.08 8.40
CA ASP A 62 -5.66 -4.34 7.13
C ASP A 62 -5.82 -5.25 5.89
N LEU A 63 -6.06 -6.56 6.05
CA LEU A 63 -6.13 -7.53 4.94
C LEU A 63 -7.15 -7.13 3.85
N LEU A 64 -8.38 -6.79 4.25
CA LEU A 64 -9.42 -6.43 3.27
C LEU A 64 -9.12 -5.08 2.61
N GLN A 65 -8.48 -4.15 3.32
CA GLN A 65 -8.02 -2.90 2.73
C GLN A 65 -6.88 -3.15 1.73
N ALA A 66 -5.95 -4.06 2.03
CA ALA A 66 -4.91 -4.47 1.11
C ALA A 66 -5.49 -5.16 -0.13
N MET A 67 -6.52 -6.00 0.01
CA MET A 67 -7.15 -6.70 -1.11
C MET A 67 -8.07 -5.82 -1.97
N TYR A 68 -8.83 -4.91 -1.35
CA TYR A 68 -9.97 -4.25 -2.00
C TYR A 68 -10.01 -2.73 -1.79
N GLY A 69 -9.04 -2.12 -1.11
CA GLY A 69 -9.07 -0.69 -0.77
C GLY A 69 -8.78 0.27 -1.93
N ARG A 70 -8.78 -0.20 -3.18
CA ARG A 70 -8.53 0.58 -4.41
C ARG A 70 -9.82 0.69 -5.22
N ASN A 71 -9.95 1.76 -5.99
CA ASN A 71 -11.09 1.94 -6.90
C ASN A 71 -10.98 1.02 -8.12
N GLY A 72 -12.13 0.50 -8.57
CA GLY A 72 -12.21 -0.40 -9.73
C GLY A 72 -11.48 -1.72 -9.54
N GLU A 73 -11.18 -2.41 -10.65
CA GLU A 73 -10.38 -3.64 -10.64
C GLU A 73 -8.89 -3.31 -10.66
N ALA A 74 -8.26 -3.34 -9.50
CA ALA A 74 -6.83 -3.12 -9.33
C ALA A 74 -6.20 -4.24 -8.47
N PRO A 75 -6.03 -5.45 -9.01
CA PRO A 75 -5.44 -6.57 -8.28
C PRO A 75 -3.96 -6.30 -8.00
N VAL A 76 -3.51 -6.66 -6.79
CA VAL A 76 -2.10 -6.61 -6.40
C VAL A 76 -1.74 -7.92 -5.68
N PRO A 77 -0.55 -8.49 -5.93
CA PRO A 77 -0.05 -9.60 -5.12
C PRO A 77 0.14 -9.16 -3.67
N ILE A 78 -0.32 -9.97 -2.72
CA ILE A 78 -0.21 -9.69 -1.28
C ILE A 78 0.48 -10.88 -0.62
N VAL A 79 1.47 -10.58 0.22
CA VAL A 79 2.19 -11.57 1.04
C VAL A 79 2.14 -11.10 2.48
N ALA A 80 1.83 -12.01 3.40
CA ALA A 80 1.83 -11.78 4.83
C ALA A 80 2.84 -12.73 5.50
N PRO A 81 3.94 -12.20 6.06
CA PRO A 81 4.92 -13.00 6.81
C PRO A 81 4.46 -13.32 8.25
#